data_AF-A0A7S2AZD7-F1
#
_entry.id   AF-A0A7S2AZD7-F1
#
_cell.length_a   1.000
_cell.length_b   1.000
_cell.length_c   1.000
_cell.angle_alpha   90.00
_cell.angle_beta   90.00
_cell.angle_gamma   90.00
#
_symmetry.space_group_name_H-M   'P 1'
#
loop_
_entity.id
_entity.type
_entity.pdbx_description
1 polymer ?
#
loop_
_entity_poly.entity_id
_entity_poly.type
_entity_poly.pdbx_seq_one_letter_code
_entity_poly.pdbx_strand_id
1 'polypeptide(L)'
;DEVLRGSALFSVSLVLKRLEPQLRSVAQLPPWQMISAVDHPVQGELVAVERMLHMQDKIFETPTVLLSGAVSGEEEVPVGVQAVLVRDAASAPDILSHCAVRARNSKVLLATCFDPAISAQI
;
A
#
# COMPACT_ATOMS: atom_id res chain seq x y z
N ASP A 1 10.35 -3.04 -16.52
CA ASP A 1 10.04 -1.69 -15.98
C ASP A 1 10.17 -0.54 -16.97
N GLU A 2 11.12 -0.54 -17.91
CA GLU A 2 11.28 0.61 -18.84
C GLU A 2 10.21 0.68 -19.95
N VAL A 3 9.67 -0.47 -20.38
CA VAL A 3 8.59 -0.56 -21.39
C VAL A 3 7.26 0.04 -20.89
N LEU A 4 7.02 0.06 -19.58
CA LEU A 4 5.76 0.56 -19.01
C LEU A 4 5.77 2.07 -18.79
N ARG A 5 6.92 2.67 -18.49
CA ARG A 5 7.06 4.10 -18.17
C ARG A 5 6.77 5.04 -19.36
N GLY A 6 6.95 4.56 -20.60
CA GLY A 6 6.57 5.29 -21.83
C GLY A 6 5.20 4.89 -22.40
N SER A 7 4.46 4.00 -21.73
CA SER A 7 3.23 3.43 -22.27
C SER A 7 1.97 4.20 -21.83
N ALA A 8 0.87 4.01 -22.56
CA ALA A 8 -0.44 4.56 -22.20
C ALA A 8 -0.90 4.18 -20.78
N LEU A 9 -0.44 3.03 -20.26
CA LEU A 9 -0.79 2.55 -18.93
C LEU A 9 -0.28 3.48 -17.82
N PHE A 10 0.90 4.08 -17.99
CA PHE A 10 1.42 5.05 -17.03
C PHE A 10 0.58 6.32 -16.99
N SER A 11 0.15 6.80 -18.17
CA SER A 11 -0.74 7.97 -18.28
C SER A 11 -2.10 7.69 -17.62
N VAL A 12 -2.65 6.50 -17.81
CA VAL A 12 -3.90 6.07 -17.15
C VAL A 12 -3.74 6.01 -15.63
N SER A 13 -2.65 5.43 -15.13
CA SER A 13 -2.36 5.39 -13.68
C SER A 13 -2.32 6.81 -13.09
N LEU A 14 -1.65 7.77 -13.75
CA LEU A 14 -1.58 9.15 -13.27
C LEU A 14 -2.96 9.82 -13.21
N VAL A 15 -3.79 9.61 -14.23
CA VAL A 15 -5.16 10.15 -14.28
C VAL A 15 -6.03 9.50 -13.20
N LEU A 16 -5.96 8.18 -13.04
CA LEU A 16 -6.70 7.46 -12.00
C LEU A 16 -6.32 7.95 -10.60
N LYS A 17 -5.01 8.06 -10.32
CA LYS A 17 -4.50 8.58 -9.03
C LYS A 17 -5.02 9.98 -8.73
N ARG A 18 -5.17 10.83 -9.75
CA ARG A 18 -5.72 12.19 -9.59
C ARG A 18 -7.22 12.19 -9.28
N LEU A 19 -7.98 11.31 -9.93
CA LEU A 19 -9.45 11.24 -9.81
C LEU A 19 -9.91 10.45 -8.58
N GLU A 20 -9.06 9.57 -8.04
CA GLU A 20 -9.40 8.64 -6.97
C GLU A 20 -10.07 9.29 -5.75
N PRO A 21 -9.59 10.42 -5.17
CA PRO A 21 -10.27 11.04 -4.04
C PRO A 21 -11.70 11.49 -4.35
N GLN A 22 -11.92 11.99 -5.57
CA GLN A 22 -13.24 12.47 -6.02
C GLN A 22 -14.18 11.29 -6.26
N LEU A 23 -13.69 10.24 -6.93
CA LEU A 23 -14.47 9.02 -7.18
C LEU A 23 -14.90 8.35 -5.87
N ARG A 24 -13.99 8.26 -4.90
CA ARG A 24 -14.27 7.68 -3.57
C ARG A 24 -15.32 8.48 -2.81
N SER A 25 -15.26 9.80 -2.86
CA SER A 25 -16.26 10.67 -2.23
C SER A 25 -17.65 10.51 -2.86
N VAL A 26 -17.74 10.47 -4.19
CA VAL A 26 -19.02 10.34 -4.91
C VAL A 26 -19.64 8.96 -4.69
N ALA A 27 -18.81 7.91 -4.72
CA ALA A 27 -19.26 6.53 -4.54
C ALA A 27 -19.39 6.09 -3.08
N GLN A 28 -19.12 6.99 -2.11
CA GLN A 28 -19.16 6.71 -0.67
C GLN A 28 -18.38 5.44 -0.30
N LEU A 29 -17.18 5.28 -0.89
CA LEU A 29 -16.38 4.08 -0.69
C LEU A 29 -15.88 3.99 0.76
N PRO A 30 -15.73 2.76 1.31
CA PRO A 30 -15.23 2.56 2.66
C PRO A 30 -13.82 3.14 2.81
N PRO A 31 -13.40 3.55 4.01
CA PRO A 31 -12.17 4.31 4.24
C PRO A 31 -10.90 3.59 3.77
N TRP A 32 -10.91 2.25 3.80
CA TRP A 32 -9.80 1.42 3.37
C TRP A 32 -9.94 0.99 1.92
N GLN A 33 -8.84 1.10 1.18
CA GLN A 33 -8.69 0.53 -0.15
C GLN A 33 -7.71 -0.63 -0.10
N MET A 34 -8.17 -1.78 -0.58
CA MET A 34 -7.33 -2.96 -0.75
C MET A 34 -6.59 -2.88 -2.08
N ILE A 35 -5.26 -2.78 -2.01
CA ILE A 35 -4.38 -2.82 -3.18
C ILE A 35 -3.98 -4.27 -3.48
N SER A 36 -3.58 -5.00 -2.43
CA SER A 36 -3.34 -6.44 -2.45
C SER A 36 -4.21 -7.08 -1.38
N ALA A 37 -5.17 -7.89 -1.81
CA ALA A 37 -6.05 -8.65 -0.93
C ALA A 37 -5.51 -10.07 -0.78
N VAL A 38 -5.78 -10.68 0.38
CA VAL A 38 -5.38 -12.05 0.71
C VAL A 38 -6.59 -12.82 1.22
N ASP A 39 -6.65 -14.12 0.93
CA ASP A 39 -7.82 -14.97 1.24
C ASP A 39 -7.80 -15.52 2.68
N HIS A 40 -6.77 -15.19 3.46
CA HIS A 40 -6.59 -15.65 4.84
C HIS A 40 -6.53 -14.48 5.81
N PRO A 41 -6.97 -14.66 7.07
CA PRO A 41 -6.80 -13.63 8.08
C PRO A 41 -5.31 -13.33 8.27
N VAL A 42 -4.97 -12.03 8.33
CA VAL A 42 -3.61 -11.59 8.63
C VAL A 42 -3.54 -11.21 10.10
N GLN A 43 -2.54 -11.75 10.80
CA GLN A 43 -2.25 -11.47 12.20
C GLN A 43 -0.74 -11.37 12.36
N GLY A 44 -0.30 -10.51 13.27
CA GLY A 44 1.11 -10.28 13.53
C GLY A 44 1.35 -9.12 14.49
N GLU A 45 2.61 -8.92 14.83
CA GLU A 45 3.07 -7.79 15.64
C GLU A 45 2.91 -6.49 14.84
N LEU A 46 2.27 -5.48 15.43
CA LEU A 46 2.08 -4.19 14.79
C LEU A 46 3.34 -3.34 14.96
N VAL A 47 3.96 -2.95 13.84
CA VAL A 47 5.15 -2.10 13.83
C VAL A 47 4.88 -0.83 13.03
N ALA A 48 4.86 0.30 13.73
CA ALA A 48 4.68 1.62 13.11
C ALA A 48 6.00 2.15 12.56
N VAL A 49 5.98 2.60 11.31
CA VAL A 49 7.14 3.15 10.62
C VAL A 49 6.75 4.42 9.87
N GLU A 50 7.66 5.39 9.79
CA GLU A 50 7.39 6.61 9.03
C GLU A 50 7.34 6.32 7.53
N ARG A 51 8.31 5.55 7.02
CA ARG A 51 8.44 5.19 5.62
C ARG A 51 8.85 3.73 5.48
N MET A 52 8.17 3.01 4.58
CA MET A 52 8.48 1.61 4.30
C MET A 52 9.87 1.42 3.68
N LEU A 53 10.35 2.42 2.93
CA LEU A 53 11.69 2.47 2.34
C LEU A 53 12.82 2.12 3.34
N HIS A 54 12.67 2.45 4.63
CA HIS A 54 13.69 2.20 5.65
C HIS A 54 13.70 0.76 6.20
N MET A 55 12.77 -0.09 5.76
CA MET A 55 12.60 -1.44 6.27
C MET A 55 12.94 -2.54 5.27
N GLN A 56 13.27 -2.18 4.01
CA GLN A 56 13.45 -3.14 2.91
C GLN A 56 14.53 -4.19 3.15
N ASP A 57 15.60 -3.82 3.85
CA ASP A 57 16.72 -4.72 4.16
C ASP A 57 16.53 -5.51 5.47
N LYS A 58 15.38 -5.34 6.14
CA LYS A 58 15.10 -6.03 7.40
C LYS A 58 14.39 -7.35 7.16
N ILE A 59 14.68 -8.30 8.03
CA ILE A 59 13.98 -9.57 8.13
C ILE A 59 13.25 -9.55 9.47
N PHE A 60 11.93 -9.75 9.43
CA PHE A 60 11.10 -9.88 10.60
C PHE A 60 10.96 -11.37 10.93
N GLU A 61 11.47 -11.79 12.08
CA GLU A 61 11.41 -13.19 12.51
C GLU A 61 10.01 -13.60 12.96
N THR A 62 9.22 -12.64 13.45
CA THR A 62 7.81 -12.80 13.82
C THR A 62 6.90 -12.27 12.71
N PRO A 63 5.72 -12.89 12.50
CA PRO A 63 4.72 -12.35 11.59
C PRO A 63 4.41 -10.90 11.95
N THR A 64 4.63 -9.97 11.01
CA THR A 64 4.57 -8.53 11.29
C THR A 64 3.55 -7.82 10.40
N VAL A 65 2.82 -6.87 10.99
CA VAL A 65 1.94 -5.93 10.29
C VAL A 65 2.61 -4.55 10.35
N LEU A 66 3.02 -4.03 9.21
CA LEU A 66 3.59 -2.69 9.11
C LEU A 66 2.48 -1.65 9.03
N LEU A 67 2.55 -0.66 9.90
CA LEU A 67 1.76 0.57 9.81
C LEU A 67 2.67 1.68 9.29
N SER A 68 2.61 1.95 7.99
CA SER A 68 3.50 2.90 7.32
C SER A 68 2.85 4.27 7.16
N GLY A 69 3.63 5.33 7.40
CA GLY A 69 3.25 6.69 7.02
C GLY A 69 3.29 6.90 5.50
N ALA A 70 4.27 6.31 4.82
CA ALA A 70 4.46 6.46 3.38
C ALA A 70 5.02 5.20 2.71
N VAL A 71 4.60 4.95 1.46
CA VAL A 71 5.13 3.92 0.57
C VAL A 71 5.26 4.54 -0.83
N SER A 72 6.48 4.61 -1.35
CA SER A 72 6.74 5.25 -2.65
C SER A 72 6.26 4.43 -3.84
N GLY A 73 6.10 3.13 -3.67
CA GLY A 73 5.65 2.19 -4.71
C GLY A 73 6.78 1.47 -5.44
N GLU A 74 8.04 1.76 -5.12
CA GLU A 74 9.22 1.12 -5.70
C GLU A 74 9.93 0.20 -4.70
N GLU A 75 9.41 0.14 -3.46
CA GLU A 75 9.97 -0.69 -2.41
C GLU A 75 9.62 -2.16 -2.56
N GLU A 76 10.51 -3.03 -2.08
CA GLU A 76 10.22 -4.43 -1.83
C GLU A 76 9.59 -4.61 -0.44
N VAL A 77 8.65 -5.56 -0.34
CA VAL A 77 8.06 -5.91 0.95
C VAL A 77 9.07 -6.72 1.78
N PRO A 78 9.42 -6.28 3.01
CA PRO A 78 10.39 -7.00 3.83
C PRO A 78 9.92 -8.42 4.17
N VAL A 79 10.87 -9.34 4.33
CA VAL A 79 10.58 -10.73 4.69
C VAL A 79 9.96 -10.80 6.09
N GLY A 80 8.91 -11.61 6.26
CA GLY A 80 8.17 -11.77 7.53
C GLY A 80 7.01 -10.78 7.72
N VAL A 81 6.89 -9.79 6.82
CA VAL A 81 5.75 -8.87 6.81
C VAL A 81 4.55 -9.54 6.12
N GLN A 82 3.43 -9.61 6.83
CA GLN A 82 2.19 -10.21 6.35
C GLN A 82 1.17 -9.16 5.86
N ALA A 83 1.29 -7.93 6.36
CA ALA A 83 0.48 -6.81 5.92
C ALA A 83 1.25 -5.49 5.98
N VAL A 84 0.92 -4.59 5.05
CA VAL A 84 1.33 -3.18 5.03
C VAL A 84 0.07 -2.33 4.97
N LEU A 85 -0.14 -1.52 6.01
CA LEU A 85 -1.22 -0.56 6.13
C LEU A 85 -0.65 0.85 5.99
N VAL A 86 -1.06 1.56 4.94
CA VAL A 86 -0.62 2.93 4.68
C VAL A 86 -1.63 3.90 5.29
N ARG A 87 -1.16 4.77 6.20
CA ARG A 87 -2.03 5.69 6.96
C ARG A 87 -2.45 6.94 6.21
N ASP A 88 -1.65 7.33 5.21
CA ASP A 88 -1.87 8.54 4.44
C ASP A 88 -2.03 8.20 2.95
N ALA A 89 -3.22 8.47 2.41
CA ALA A 89 -3.52 8.28 0.99
C ALA A 89 -2.67 9.15 0.06
N ALA A 90 -2.20 10.33 0.50
CA ALA A 90 -1.34 11.18 -0.33
C ALA A 90 0.04 10.55 -0.55
N SER A 91 0.49 9.76 0.42
CA SER A 91 1.77 9.05 0.44
C SER A 91 1.65 7.56 0.13
N ALA A 92 0.52 7.17 -0.49
CA ALA A 92 0.22 5.80 -0.86
C ALA A 92 0.80 5.40 -2.23
N PRO A 93 1.11 4.11 -2.42
CA PRO A 93 1.62 3.62 -3.67
C PRO A 93 0.47 3.51 -4.69
N ASP A 94 0.78 3.66 -5.97
CA ASP A 94 -0.21 3.43 -7.03
C ASP A 94 -0.63 1.94 -7.07
N ILE A 95 -1.87 1.66 -7.47
CA ILE A 95 -2.39 0.28 -7.55
C ILE A 95 -1.60 -0.60 -8.54
N LEU A 96 -0.95 0.02 -9.53
CA LEU A 96 -0.08 -0.62 -10.53
C LEU A 96 1.42 -0.44 -10.22
N SER A 97 1.76 0.14 -9.07
CA SER A 97 3.16 0.30 -8.65
C SER A 97 3.86 -1.05 -8.49
N HIS A 98 5.19 -1.01 -8.51
CA HIS A 98 6.01 -2.20 -8.33
C HIS A 98 5.74 -2.87 -6.98
N CYS A 99 5.71 -2.09 -5.89
CA CYS A 99 5.35 -2.56 -4.56
C CYS A 99 3.97 -3.26 -4.54
N ALA A 100 2.98 -2.73 -5.28
CA ALA A 100 1.65 -3.35 -5.35
C ALA A 100 1.69 -4.70 -6.07
N VAL A 101 2.45 -4.83 -7.16
CA VAL A 101 2.65 -6.10 -7.86
C VAL A 101 3.40 -7.10 -6.98
N ARG A 102 4.45 -6.66 -6.28
CA ARG A 102 5.22 -7.47 -5.34
C ARG A 102 4.38 -7.98 -4.19
N ALA A 103 3.58 -7.11 -3.55
CA ALA A 103 2.68 -7.49 -2.48
C ALA A 103 1.71 -8.59 -2.92
N ARG A 104 1.14 -8.50 -4.14
CA ARG A 104 0.25 -9.54 -4.68
C ARG A 104 0.96 -10.86 -4.91
N ASN A 105 2.14 -10.82 -5.55
CA ASN A 105 2.92 -12.02 -5.85
C ASN A 105 3.36 -12.74 -4.57
N SER A 106 3.71 -11.99 -3.53
CA SER A 106 4.13 -12.50 -2.23
C SER A 106 2.97 -12.79 -1.28
N LYS A 107 1.70 -12.58 -1.71
CA LYS A 107 0.49 -12.74 -0.88
C LYS A 107 0.55 -11.95 0.42
N VAL A 108 1.07 -10.73 0.35
CA VAL A 108 1.08 -9.76 1.45
C VAL A 108 -0.10 -8.82 1.26
N LEU A 109 -0.84 -8.58 2.35
CA LEU A 109 -1.92 -7.60 2.35
C LEU A 109 -1.32 -6.20 2.20
N LEU A 110 -1.81 -5.41 1.25
CA LEU A 110 -1.45 -4.00 1.11
C LEU A 110 -2.72 -3.19 1.04
N ALA A 111 -2.92 -2.28 1.98
CA ALA A 111 -4.10 -1.44 2.06
C ALA A 111 -3.74 0.01 2.39
N THR A 112 -4.53 0.94 1.88
CA THR A 112 -4.37 2.38 2.13
C THR A 112 -5.62 2.94 2.81
N CYS A 113 -5.42 3.72 3.87
CA CYS A 113 -6.49 4.47 4.52
C CYS A 113 -6.67 5.83 3.87
N PHE A 114 -7.89 6.14 3.45
CA PHE A 114 -8.29 7.44 2.90
C PHE A 114 -9.00 8.33 3.91
N ASP A 115 -9.18 7.86 5.15
CA ASP A 115 -9.79 8.63 6.23
C ASP A 115 -8.75 8.92 7.33
N PRO A 116 -8.26 10.18 7.41
CA PRO A 116 -7.31 10.59 8.43
C PRO A 116 -7.82 10.43 9.87
N ALA A 117 -9.13 10.50 10.10
CA ALA A 117 -9.69 10.36 11.44
C ALA A 117 -9.57 8.91 11.94
N ILE A 118 -9.64 7.93 11.04
CA ILE A 118 -9.43 6.51 11.35
C ILE A 118 -7.95 6.22 11.49
N SER A 119 -7.11 6.70 10.57
CA SER A 119 -5.67 6.43 10.63
C SER A 119 -4.97 7.07 11.82
N ALA A 120 -5.50 8.17 12.37
CA ALA A 120 -4.99 8.79 13.59
C ALA A 120 -5.30 8.01 14.88
N GLN A 121 -6.22 7.04 14.84
CA GLN A 121 -6.58 6.20 16.00
C GLN A 121 -5.74 4.92 16.09
N ILE A 122 -4.88 4.65 15.09
CA ILE A 122 -4.03 3.46 14.96
C ILE A 122 -2.57 3.86 15.15
#